data_AF-A0A353TDE2-F1
#
_entry.id   AF-A0A353TDE2-F1
#
_cell.length_a   1.000
_cell.length_b   1.000
_cell.length_c   1.000
_cell.angle_alpha   90.00
_cell.angle_beta   90.00
_cell.angle_gamma   90.00
#
_symmetry.space_group_name_H-M   'P 1'
#
loop_
_entity.id
_entity.type
_entity.pdbx_description
1 polymer ?
#
loop_
_entity_poly.entity_id
_entity_poly.type
_entity_poly.pdbx_seq_one_letter_code
_entity_poly.pdbx_strand_id
1 'polypeptide(L)'
;GESVSETIDIGIRNPNPPVVISQSVLIDPNGNAQLALNPGNVNPTDWAKLELSRIPSVNLNKNLSYLAEYPHGCTEQVTSQGFPLLYLGNFVSLSDGEKELTNKKIASVIQVLSSRQLPDGGFVYWPGQGFASEWASTYAGHFLVEAKNKGFDVSQSVIGRWVGFQQKLARNWTRIDSHRGYYGISMTELQQAYRLYALALSGNTELGAMNRMREIADLNLQAKWRLAAAYALAGKPDVANSLVFNASDAVEDYRSNNDTYGSPARDKAMIMQTYLLLGNIEKALQLAPDVSRALSSDYISTQTVAFGLMAMAQLAEKMGSGNIDVDWTLNGKKMAAVNTPHAFHQVDLKTAPNQSVQISNKGKGKVYAR
;
A
#
# COMPACT_ATOMS: atom_id res chain seq x y z
N GLY A 1 8.41 -55.68 -26.08
CA GLY A 1 7.81 -54.40 -26.45
C GLY A 1 8.16 -53.44 -25.34
N GLU A 2 8.84 -52.35 -25.67
CA GLU A 2 9.21 -51.34 -24.67
C GLU A 2 8.02 -50.43 -24.40
N SER A 3 7.78 -50.11 -23.13
CA SER A 3 6.78 -49.14 -22.70
C SER A 3 7.48 -47.89 -22.16
N VAL A 4 6.94 -46.73 -22.52
CA VAL A 4 7.36 -45.43 -21.99
C VAL A 4 6.18 -44.86 -21.21
N SER A 5 6.46 -44.30 -20.03
CA SER A 5 5.52 -43.53 -19.24
C SER A 5 6.02 -42.10 -19.07
N GLU A 6 5.09 -41.14 -19.07
CA GLU A 6 5.33 -39.73 -18.77
C GLU A 6 4.37 -39.33 -17.65
N THR A 7 4.88 -38.55 -16.69
CA THR A 7 4.07 -37.96 -15.61
C THR A 7 3.88 -36.49 -15.91
N ILE A 8 2.62 -36.05 -15.98
CA ILE A 8 2.25 -34.66 -16.24
C ILE A 8 1.55 -34.13 -14.98
N ASP A 9 2.16 -33.13 -14.36
CA ASP A 9 1.55 -32.42 -13.23
C ASP A 9 0.55 -31.39 -13.75
N ILE A 10 -0.72 -31.56 -13.36
CA ILE A 10 -1.78 -30.61 -13.68
C ILE A 10 -2.09 -29.79 -12.43
N GLY A 11 -1.87 -28.47 -12.51
CA GLY A 11 -2.26 -27.55 -11.45
C GLY A 11 -3.78 -27.47 -11.33
N ILE A 12 -4.33 -27.99 -10.22
CA ILE A 12 -5.76 -27.88 -9.91
C ILE A 12 -5.97 -26.60 -9.10
N ARG A 13 -6.88 -25.73 -9.56
CA ARG A 13 -7.33 -24.53 -8.85
C ARG A 13 -8.81 -24.64 -8.52
N ASN A 14 -9.19 -24.24 -7.31
CA ASN A 14 -10.60 -24.03 -6.98
C ASN A 14 -11.15 -22.85 -7.81
N PRO A 15 -12.24 -23.02 -8.58
CA PRO A 15 -12.83 -21.94 -9.35
C PRO A 15 -13.41 -20.83 -8.48
N ASN A 16 -13.76 -21.13 -7.22
CA ASN A 16 -14.29 -20.15 -6.28
C ASN A 16 -13.16 -19.35 -5.63
N PRO A 17 -13.27 -18.01 -5.56
CA PRO A 17 -12.31 -17.21 -4.81
C PRO A 17 -12.41 -17.53 -3.31
N PRO A 18 -11.31 -17.42 -2.55
CA PRO A 18 -11.36 -17.56 -1.11
C PRO A 18 -12.23 -16.47 -0.49
N VAL A 19 -12.98 -16.84 0.55
CA VAL A 19 -13.83 -15.92 1.30
C VAL A 19 -13.15 -15.64 2.63
N VAL A 20 -12.94 -14.36 2.94
CA VAL A 20 -12.42 -13.91 4.24
C VAL A 20 -13.56 -13.30 5.03
N ILE A 21 -13.92 -13.94 6.15
CA ILE A 21 -14.92 -13.45 7.10
C ILE A 21 -14.19 -12.77 8.25
N SER A 22 -14.74 -11.67 8.77
CA SER A 22 -14.07 -10.86 9.78
C SER A 22 -15.07 -10.10 10.64
N GLN A 23 -14.73 -9.86 11.90
CA GLN A 23 -15.41 -8.92 12.78
C GLN A 23 -14.38 -7.97 13.37
N SER A 24 -14.77 -6.78 13.80
CA SER A 24 -13.83 -5.86 14.43
C SER A 24 -14.51 -5.01 15.49
N VAL A 25 -13.75 -4.66 16.52
CA VAL A 25 -14.22 -3.84 17.64
C VAL A 25 -13.11 -2.90 18.10
N LEU A 26 -13.49 -1.69 18.52
CA LEU A 26 -12.60 -0.75 19.21
C LEU A 26 -12.82 -0.90 20.72
N ILE A 27 -11.73 -1.11 21.45
CA ILE A 27 -11.74 -1.36 22.89
C ILE A 27 -11.08 -0.17 23.59
N ASP A 28 -11.87 0.58 24.37
CA ASP A 28 -11.35 1.66 25.20
C ASP A 28 -10.41 1.13 26.30
N PRO A 29 -9.55 1.98 26.90
CA PRO A 29 -8.70 1.59 28.03
C PRO A 29 -9.51 0.96 29.17
N ASN A 30 -9.04 -0.17 29.72
CA ASN A 30 -9.74 -0.99 30.72
C ASN A 30 -11.08 -1.59 30.25
N GLY A 31 -11.42 -1.43 28.97
CA GLY A 31 -12.60 -2.02 28.36
C GLY A 31 -12.46 -3.51 28.09
N ASN A 32 -13.60 -4.16 27.88
CA ASN A 32 -13.67 -5.55 27.44
C ASN A 32 -14.53 -5.65 26.18
N ALA A 33 -14.20 -6.58 25.29
CA ALA A 33 -14.99 -6.88 24.12
C ALA A 33 -14.98 -8.38 23.82
N GLN A 34 -15.96 -8.80 23.03
CA GLN A 34 -16.05 -10.16 22.50
C GLN A 34 -16.20 -10.10 20.98
N LEU A 35 -15.42 -10.91 20.29
CA LEU A 35 -15.56 -11.19 18.87
C LEU A 35 -16.03 -12.64 18.72
N ALA A 36 -17.06 -12.87 17.91
CA ALA A 36 -17.66 -14.19 17.73
C ALA A 36 -17.85 -14.48 16.25
N LEU A 37 -17.02 -15.37 15.71
CA LEU A 37 -17.01 -15.76 14.31
C LEU A 37 -17.54 -17.18 14.15
N ASN A 38 -18.45 -17.34 13.18
CA ASN A 38 -18.95 -18.64 12.73
C ASN A 38 -18.70 -18.73 11.22
N PRO A 39 -17.52 -19.23 10.79
CA PRO A 39 -17.23 -19.44 9.38
C PRO A 39 -17.99 -20.62 8.76
N GLY A 40 -18.73 -21.40 9.55
CA GLY A 40 -19.38 -22.63 9.10
C GLY A 40 -18.40 -23.78 8.95
N ASN A 41 -18.36 -24.40 7.77
CA ASN A 41 -17.45 -25.51 7.49
C ASN A 41 -16.01 -25.02 7.34
N VAL A 42 -15.08 -25.73 7.97
CA VAL A 42 -13.66 -25.41 7.97
C VAL A 42 -12.88 -26.52 7.28
N ASN A 43 -12.01 -26.16 6.34
CA ASN A 43 -11.12 -27.04 5.63
C ASN A 43 -9.70 -27.03 6.24
N PRO A 44 -8.88 -28.06 6.01
CA PRO A 44 -7.51 -28.10 6.50
C PRO A 44 -6.61 -26.95 6.01
N THR A 45 -6.94 -26.35 4.86
CA THR A 45 -6.21 -25.22 4.26
C THR A 45 -6.66 -23.85 4.76
N ASP A 46 -7.73 -23.80 5.56
CA ASP A 46 -8.25 -22.54 6.08
C ASP A 46 -7.34 -22.01 7.19
N TRP A 47 -7.31 -20.69 7.34
CA TRP A 47 -6.57 -20.01 8.39
C TRP A 47 -7.48 -19.09 9.20
N ALA A 48 -7.12 -18.85 10.47
CA ALA A 48 -7.76 -17.86 11.33
C ALA A 48 -6.68 -17.07 12.07
N LYS A 49 -6.89 -15.77 12.23
CA LYS A 49 -5.93 -14.86 12.86
C LYS A 49 -6.68 -13.83 13.72
N LEU A 50 -6.09 -13.49 14.87
CA LEU A 50 -6.48 -12.33 15.68
C LEU A 50 -5.51 -11.18 15.38
N GLU A 51 -6.05 -10.04 14.98
CA GLU A 51 -5.30 -8.79 14.77
C GLU A 51 -5.60 -7.82 15.93
N LEU A 52 -4.55 -7.29 16.55
CA LEU A 52 -4.61 -6.24 17.58
C LEU A 52 -3.81 -5.04 17.10
N SER A 53 -4.35 -3.83 17.17
CA SER A 53 -3.64 -2.64 16.70
C SER A 53 -4.03 -1.34 17.44
N ARG A 54 -3.11 -0.38 17.44
CA ARG A 54 -3.30 0.98 17.96
C ARG A 54 -3.80 1.96 16.88
N ILE A 55 -3.85 1.49 15.64
CA ILE A 55 -4.39 2.21 14.47
C ILE A 55 -5.65 1.51 13.97
N PRO A 56 -6.55 2.20 13.25
CA PRO A 56 -7.65 1.54 12.56
C PRO A 56 -7.17 0.31 11.76
N SER A 57 -7.90 -0.80 11.84
CA SER A 57 -7.48 -2.07 11.24
C SER A 57 -7.23 -1.94 9.74
N VAL A 58 -6.18 -2.61 9.26
CA VAL A 58 -5.81 -2.60 7.84
C VAL A 58 -6.26 -3.86 7.11
N ASN A 59 -6.87 -4.80 7.84
CA ASN A 59 -7.27 -6.12 7.33
C ASN A 59 -6.12 -6.78 6.53
N LEU A 60 -4.95 -6.86 7.18
CA LEU A 60 -3.68 -7.11 6.52
C LEU A 60 -3.72 -8.39 5.68
N ASN A 61 -4.17 -9.49 6.27
CA ASN A 61 -4.20 -10.80 5.61
C ASN A 61 -5.15 -10.84 4.42
N LYS A 62 -6.37 -10.26 4.51
CA LYS A 62 -7.28 -10.15 3.35
C LYS A 62 -6.59 -9.44 2.20
N ASN A 63 -5.96 -8.31 2.48
CA ASN A 63 -5.34 -7.47 1.47
C ASN A 63 -4.09 -8.10 0.85
N LEU A 64 -3.25 -8.77 1.65
CA LEU A 64 -2.10 -9.52 1.14
C LEU A 64 -2.53 -10.72 0.30
N SER A 65 -3.52 -11.50 0.73
CA SER A 65 -4.08 -12.61 -0.05
C SER A 65 -4.69 -12.12 -1.37
N TYR A 66 -5.48 -11.04 -1.32
CA TYR A 66 -6.06 -10.42 -2.52
C TYR A 66 -4.99 -10.03 -3.55
N LEU A 67 -3.92 -9.39 -3.12
CA LEU A 67 -2.82 -9.02 -4.02
C LEU A 67 -2.08 -10.25 -4.55
N ALA A 68 -1.80 -11.23 -3.71
CA ALA A 68 -1.06 -12.44 -4.08
C ALA A 68 -1.81 -13.29 -5.12
N GLU A 69 -3.14 -13.36 -5.03
CA GLU A 69 -3.99 -14.15 -5.92
C GLU A 69 -4.50 -13.38 -7.13
N TYR A 70 -4.19 -12.09 -7.23
CA TYR A 70 -4.67 -11.25 -8.32
C TYR A 70 -4.19 -11.81 -9.66
N PRO A 71 -5.10 -12.18 -10.59
CA PRO A 71 -4.79 -13.07 -11.71
C PRO A 71 -4.07 -12.38 -12.86
N HIS A 72 -4.01 -11.05 -12.84
CA HIS A 72 -3.49 -10.24 -13.92
C HIS A 72 -2.05 -9.79 -13.63
N GLY A 73 -1.27 -9.64 -14.69
CA GLY A 73 0.16 -9.39 -14.62
C GLY A 73 0.61 -8.06 -15.20
N CYS A 74 -0.23 -7.01 -15.25
CA CYS A 74 0.22 -5.66 -15.65
C CYS A 74 1.38 -5.19 -14.77
N THR A 75 2.16 -4.22 -15.25
CA THR A 75 3.21 -3.59 -14.45
C THR A 75 2.66 -2.93 -13.19
N GLU A 76 1.50 -2.29 -13.27
CA GLU A 76 0.82 -1.72 -12.10
C GLU A 76 0.52 -2.80 -11.05
N GLN A 77 -0.03 -3.94 -11.45
CA GLN A 77 -0.46 -5.01 -10.54
C GLN A 77 0.73 -5.70 -9.89
N VAL A 78 1.76 -6.03 -10.68
CA VAL A 78 3.03 -6.59 -10.17
C VAL A 78 3.68 -5.63 -9.18
N THR A 79 3.65 -4.33 -9.46
CA THR A 79 4.14 -3.30 -8.54
C THR A 79 3.32 -3.27 -7.24
N SER A 80 1.99 -3.32 -7.34
CA SER A 80 1.08 -3.36 -6.20
C SER A 80 1.25 -4.60 -5.32
N GLN A 81 1.63 -5.75 -5.89
CA GLN A 81 1.99 -6.95 -5.12
C GLN A 81 3.25 -6.77 -4.28
N GLY A 82 4.24 -6.03 -4.79
CA GLY A 82 5.52 -5.82 -4.11
C GLY A 82 5.45 -4.79 -2.99
N PHE A 83 4.71 -3.70 -3.19
CA PHE A 83 4.74 -2.56 -2.26
C PHE A 83 4.47 -2.92 -0.80
N PRO A 84 3.37 -3.60 -0.44
CA PRO A 84 3.09 -3.92 0.96
C PRO A 84 4.17 -4.78 1.62
N LEU A 85 4.86 -5.62 0.84
CA LEU A 85 5.90 -6.51 1.35
C LEU A 85 7.12 -5.72 1.87
N LEU A 86 7.42 -4.57 1.27
CA LEU A 86 8.48 -3.66 1.75
C LEU A 86 8.19 -3.07 3.15
N TYR A 87 6.93 -3.10 3.57
CA TYR A 87 6.43 -2.50 4.81
C TYR A 87 5.85 -3.54 5.78
N LEU A 88 5.93 -4.84 5.46
CA LEU A 88 5.29 -5.89 6.26
C LEU A 88 5.82 -5.94 7.69
N GLY A 89 7.13 -5.70 7.86
CA GLY A 89 7.79 -5.62 9.17
C GLY A 89 7.31 -4.46 10.06
N ASN A 90 6.63 -3.45 9.51
CA ASN A 90 6.01 -2.38 10.28
C ASN A 90 4.70 -2.84 10.95
N PHE A 91 4.08 -3.90 10.43
CA PHE A 91 2.86 -4.48 11.00
C PHE A 91 3.16 -5.69 11.85
N VAL A 92 3.91 -6.66 11.32
CA VAL A 92 4.07 -7.98 11.96
C VAL A 92 5.53 -8.36 12.13
N SER A 93 5.83 -9.04 13.23
CA SER A 93 7.10 -9.73 13.40
C SER A 93 7.08 -11.01 12.56
N LEU A 94 7.92 -11.05 11.53
CA LEU A 94 8.08 -12.21 10.67
C LEU A 94 9.08 -13.19 11.27
N SER A 95 8.78 -14.49 11.21
CA SER A 95 9.77 -15.54 11.41
C SER A 95 10.84 -15.49 10.31
N ASP A 96 11.99 -16.13 10.54
CA ASP A 96 13.08 -16.09 9.56
C ASP A 96 12.70 -16.74 8.21
N GLY A 97 11.89 -17.80 8.24
CA GLY A 97 11.31 -18.40 7.04
C GLY A 97 10.37 -17.45 6.28
N GLU A 98 9.50 -16.74 6.99
CA GLU A 98 8.60 -15.74 6.38
C GLU A 98 9.38 -14.55 5.81
N LYS A 99 10.44 -14.10 6.48
CA LYS A 99 11.35 -13.08 5.94
C LYS A 99 12.01 -13.55 4.65
N GLU A 100 12.53 -14.76 4.61
CA GLU A 100 13.16 -15.32 3.42
C GLU A 100 12.18 -15.39 2.23
N LEU A 101 10.96 -15.90 2.46
CA LEU A 101 9.90 -15.96 1.44
C LEU A 101 9.51 -14.56 0.95
N THR A 102 9.35 -13.61 1.87
CA THR A 102 9.04 -12.21 1.56
C THR A 102 10.14 -11.59 0.72
N ASN A 103 11.41 -11.77 1.10
CA ASN A 103 12.56 -11.24 0.37
C ASN A 103 12.67 -11.85 -1.04
N LYS A 104 12.46 -13.16 -1.19
CA LYS A 104 12.42 -13.83 -2.50
C LYS A 104 11.31 -13.27 -3.38
N LYS A 105 10.12 -13.02 -2.82
CA LYS A 105 9.01 -12.42 -3.57
C LYS A 105 9.34 -10.98 -4.00
N ILE A 106 9.93 -10.16 -3.13
CA ILE A 106 10.37 -8.80 -3.48
C ILE A 106 11.41 -8.84 -4.61
N ALA A 107 12.42 -9.70 -4.51
CA ALA A 107 13.44 -9.88 -5.55
C ALA A 107 12.82 -10.29 -6.90
N SER A 108 11.83 -11.20 -6.88
CA SER A 108 11.08 -11.58 -8.08
C SER A 108 10.32 -10.40 -8.69
N VAL A 109 9.67 -9.56 -7.87
CA VAL A 109 8.99 -8.35 -8.36
C VAL A 109 9.99 -7.38 -8.99
N ILE A 110 11.15 -7.13 -8.36
CA ILE A 110 12.23 -6.28 -8.90
C ILE A 110 12.67 -6.79 -10.28
N GLN A 111 12.89 -8.11 -10.41
CA GLN A 111 13.30 -8.74 -11.67
C GLN A 111 12.25 -8.56 -12.77
N VAL A 112 10.97 -8.82 -12.46
CA VAL A 112 9.87 -8.69 -13.42
C VAL A 112 9.67 -7.23 -13.85
N LEU A 113 9.78 -6.27 -12.94
CA LEU A 113 9.68 -4.86 -13.32
C LEU A 113 10.88 -4.45 -14.18
N SER A 114 12.09 -4.85 -13.81
CA SER A 114 13.31 -4.55 -14.56
C SER A 114 13.27 -5.09 -16.00
N SER A 115 12.70 -6.28 -16.22
CA SER A 115 12.55 -6.86 -17.57
C SER A 115 11.50 -6.16 -18.43
N ARG A 116 10.65 -5.32 -17.83
CA ARG A 116 9.62 -4.52 -18.50
C ARG A 116 10.07 -3.09 -18.80
N GLN A 117 11.31 -2.74 -18.48
CA GLN A 117 11.89 -1.45 -18.81
C GLN A 117 12.26 -1.41 -20.30
N LEU A 118 11.81 -0.38 -20.99
CA LEU A 118 12.14 -0.09 -22.38
C LEU A 118 13.50 0.62 -22.51
N PRO A 119 14.08 0.67 -23.73
CA PRO A 119 15.33 1.39 -23.97
C PRO A 119 15.30 2.87 -23.61
N ASP A 120 14.13 3.51 -23.66
CA ASP A 120 13.93 4.91 -23.28
C ASP A 120 13.92 5.14 -21.76
N GLY A 121 13.93 4.07 -20.96
CA GLY A 121 13.94 4.08 -19.50
C GLY A 121 12.55 3.99 -18.85
N GLY A 122 11.48 4.10 -19.64
CA GLY A 122 10.10 3.90 -19.18
C GLY A 122 9.76 2.42 -19.03
N PHE A 123 8.60 2.12 -18.45
CA PHE A 123 8.10 0.76 -18.28
C PHE A 123 6.82 0.56 -19.07
N VAL A 124 6.71 -0.60 -19.73
CA VAL A 124 5.48 -1.01 -20.41
C VAL A 124 4.35 -1.23 -19.41
N TYR A 125 3.10 -1.05 -19.83
CA TYR A 125 1.96 -1.42 -18.99
C TYR A 125 1.70 -2.93 -19.03
N TRP A 126 1.63 -3.48 -20.24
CA TRP A 126 1.54 -4.92 -20.50
C TRP A 126 2.83 -5.45 -21.13
N PRO A 127 3.28 -6.66 -20.77
CA PRO A 127 4.40 -7.31 -21.46
C PRO A 127 4.16 -7.35 -22.98
N GLY A 128 5.21 -7.05 -23.76
CA GLY A 128 5.16 -7.05 -25.22
C GLY A 128 4.76 -5.72 -25.87
N GLN A 129 4.36 -4.70 -25.10
CA GLN A 129 4.14 -3.35 -25.66
C GLN A 129 5.47 -2.69 -26.05
N GLY A 130 5.44 -1.87 -27.11
CA GLY A 130 6.59 -1.10 -27.59
C GLY A 130 6.68 0.32 -27.03
N PHE A 131 5.79 0.70 -26.11
CA PHE A 131 5.71 2.06 -25.56
C PHE A 131 5.51 2.03 -24.04
N ALA A 132 6.05 3.05 -23.37
CA ALA A 132 5.95 3.18 -21.93
C ALA A 132 4.57 3.73 -21.51
N SER A 133 4.08 3.29 -20.36
CA SER A 133 2.96 3.95 -19.66
C SER A 133 3.51 4.91 -18.63
N GLU A 134 3.13 6.19 -18.70
CA GLU A 134 3.69 7.22 -17.80
C GLU A 134 3.40 6.95 -16.32
N TRP A 135 2.14 6.64 -15.98
CA TRP A 135 1.75 6.32 -14.61
C TRP A 135 2.43 5.05 -14.10
N ALA A 136 2.38 3.96 -14.87
CA ALA A 136 3.00 2.70 -14.48
C ALA A 136 4.53 2.84 -14.36
N SER A 137 5.15 3.65 -15.20
CA SER A 137 6.59 3.94 -15.11
C SER A 137 6.95 4.69 -13.83
N THR A 138 6.12 5.66 -13.43
CA THR A 138 6.32 6.39 -12.17
C THR A 138 6.13 5.46 -10.97
N TYR A 139 5.10 4.62 -11.01
CA TYR A 139 4.77 3.69 -9.93
C TYR A 139 5.80 2.57 -9.76
N ALA A 140 6.22 1.93 -10.85
CA ALA A 140 7.27 0.90 -10.82
C ALA A 140 8.60 1.48 -10.33
N GLY A 141 8.97 2.66 -10.81
CA GLY A 141 10.17 3.35 -10.33
C GLY A 141 10.11 3.74 -8.87
N HIS A 142 8.95 4.21 -8.37
CA HIS A 142 8.74 4.45 -6.94
C HIS A 142 9.00 3.18 -6.12
N PHE A 143 8.48 2.02 -6.54
CA PHE A 143 8.75 0.74 -5.86
C PHE A 143 10.24 0.38 -5.88
N LEU A 144 10.89 0.48 -7.04
CA LEU A 144 12.31 0.14 -7.19
C LEU A 144 13.21 1.04 -6.34
N VAL A 145 12.88 2.33 -6.22
CA VAL A 145 13.58 3.27 -5.33
C VAL A 145 13.37 2.90 -3.86
N GLU A 146 12.14 2.63 -3.44
CA GLU A 146 11.84 2.19 -2.06
C GLU A 146 12.54 0.88 -1.71
N ALA A 147 12.53 -0.09 -2.63
CA ALA A 147 13.22 -1.36 -2.45
C ALA A 147 14.74 -1.15 -2.30
N LYS A 148 15.35 -0.31 -3.15
CA LYS A 148 16.76 0.06 -3.03
C LYS A 148 17.05 0.73 -1.69
N ASN A 149 16.22 1.67 -1.26
CA ASN A 149 16.37 2.38 0.02
C ASN A 149 16.26 1.44 1.23
N LYS A 150 15.55 0.31 1.09
CA LYS A 150 15.45 -0.76 2.09
C LYS A 150 16.53 -1.84 1.95
N GLY A 151 17.53 -1.64 1.09
CA GLY A 151 18.70 -2.50 0.95
C GLY A 151 18.54 -3.69 0.00
N PHE A 152 17.46 -3.75 -0.78
CA PHE A 152 17.34 -4.76 -1.84
C PHE A 152 18.24 -4.41 -3.03
N ASP A 153 18.75 -5.45 -3.70
CA ASP A 153 19.56 -5.28 -4.90
C ASP A 153 18.69 -4.82 -6.08
N VAL A 154 18.90 -3.58 -6.49
CA VAL A 154 18.25 -2.97 -7.65
C VAL A 154 19.32 -2.36 -8.54
N SER A 155 19.36 -2.81 -9.80
CA SER A 155 20.37 -2.36 -10.76
C SER A 155 20.42 -0.84 -10.90
N GLN A 156 21.61 -0.26 -10.70
CA GLN A 156 21.83 1.17 -10.88
C GLN A 156 21.55 1.63 -12.31
N SER A 157 21.73 0.76 -13.31
CA SER A 157 21.39 1.05 -14.71
C SER A 157 19.87 1.19 -14.90
N VAL A 158 19.08 0.32 -14.27
CA VAL A 158 17.61 0.39 -14.30
C VAL A 158 17.13 1.71 -13.68
N ILE A 159 17.63 2.05 -12.49
CA ILE A 159 17.30 3.32 -11.82
C ILE A 159 17.75 4.53 -12.65
N GLY A 160 18.98 4.53 -13.17
CA GLY A 160 19.53 5.64 -13.95
C GLY A 160 18.73 5.95 -15.22
N ARG A 161 18.34 4.90 -15.98
CA ARG A 161 17.48 5.08 -17.16
C ARG A 161 16.09 5.57 -16.78
N TRP A 162 15.51 5.03 -15.71
CA TRP A 162 14.22 5.50 -15.21
C TRP A 162 14.25 6.97 -14.80
N VAL A 163 15.28 7.40 -14.07
CA VAL A 163 15.48 8.82 -13.72
C VAL A 163 15.52 9.67 -14.98
N GLY A 164 16.33 9.30 -15.98
CA GLY A 164 16.42 10.04 -17.24
C GLY A 164 15.07 10.16 -17.97
N PHE A 165 14.29 9.07 -18.02
CA PHE A 165 12.93 9.06 -18.56
C PHE A 165 12.01 10.02 -17.81
N GLN A 166 11.98 9.95 -16.48
CA GLN A 166 11.13 10.80 -15.64
C GLN A 166 11.54 12.28 -15.74
N GLN A 167 12.83 12.62 -15.73
CA GLN A 167 13.28 14.01 -15.87
C GLN A 167 12.93 14.59 -17.25
N LYS A 168 13.00 13.79 -18.31
CA LYS A 168 12.57 14.21 -19.66
C LYS A 168 11.08 14.55 -19.65
N LEU A 169 10.23 13.69 -19.08
CA LEU A 169 8.79 13.96 -18.99
C LEU A 169 8.46 15.12 -18.06
N ALA A 170 9.16 15.24 -16.92
CA ALA A 170 8.95 16.31 -15.95
C ALA A 170 9.19 17.69 -16.57
N ARG A 171 10.25 17.84 -17.37
CA ARG A 171 10.62 19.10 -18.04
C ARG A 171 9.68 19.45 -19.20
N ASN A 172 9.22 18.45 -19.94
CA ASN A 172 8.34 18.63 -21.10
C ASN A 172 6.84 18.54 -20.78
N TRP A 173 6.49 18.43 -19.50
CA TRP A 173 5.10 18.26 -19.08
C TRP A 173 4.22 19.44 -19.50
N THR A 174 2.97 19.12 -19.85
CA THR A 174 1.90 20.08 -20.15
C THR A 174 0.61 19.64 -19.44
N ARG A 175 -0.26 20.59 -19.11
CA ARG A 175 -1.59 20.31 -18.52
C ARG A 175 -2.54 19.62 -19.51
N ILE A 176 -2.24 19.66 -20.81
CA ILE A 176 -3.11 19.15 -21.88
C ILE A 176 -2.84 17.66 -22.07
N ASP A 177 -3.91 16.87 -22.00
CA ASP A 177 -3.90 15.48 -22.46
C ASP A 177 -4.53 15.39 -23.84
N SER A 178 -3.69 15.24 -24.87
CA SER A 178 -4.12 15.17 -26.27
C SER A 178 -4.63 13.79 -26.69
N HIS A 179 -4.51 12.76 -25.86
CA HIS A 179 -4.89 11.37 -26.21
C HIS A 179 -6.16 10.91 -25.49
N ARG A 180 -6.89 11.83 -24.85
CA ARG A 180 -8.05 11.51 -24.01
C ARG A 180 -9.32 11.29 -24.83
N GLY A 181 -10.05 10.22 -24.50
CA GLY A 181 -11.44 10.04 -24.94
C GLY A 181 -12.40 11.02 -24.25
N TYR A 182 -13.56 11.26 -24.86
CA TYR A 182 -14.59 12.21 -24.39
C TYR A 182 -15.02 12.01 -22.92
N TYR A 183 -14.99 10.77 -22.42
CA TYR A 183 -15.45 10.40 -21.07
C TYR A 183 -14.34 10.20 -20.02
N GLY A 184 -13.07 10.46 -20.35
CA GLY A 184 -11.95 10.32 -19.40
C GLY A 184 -11.85 11.51 -18.45
N ILE A 185 -11.47 11.28 -17.20
CA ILE A 185 -11.05 12.36 -16.28
C ILE A 185 -9.54 12.48 -16.39
N SER A 186 -9.04 13.65 -16.82
CA SER A 186 -7.61 13.89 -16.92
C SER A 186 -7.02 14.08 -15.53
N MET A 187 -5.97 13.33 -15.24
CA MET A 187 -5.21 13.44 -13.99
C MET A 187 -3.72 13.74 -14.26
N THR A 188 -3.44 14.48 -15.36
CA THR A 188 -2.08 14.84 -15.79
C THR A 188 -1.29 15.61 -14.74
N GLU A 189 -1.95 16.49 -13.99
CA GLU A 189 -1.32 17.22 -12.89
C GLU A 189 -0.91 16.28 -11.75
N LEU A 190 -1.77 15.34 -11.35
CA LEU A 190 -1.42 14.35 -10.33
C LEU A 190 -0.28 13.44 -10.81
N GLN A 191 -0.31 13.02 -12.08
CA GLN A 191 0.78 12.24 -12.69
C GLN A 191 2.10 13.00 -12.63
N GLN A 192 2.10 14.30 -12.93
CA GLN A 192 3.30 15.14 -12.81
C GLN A 192 3.75 15.32 -11.36
N ALA A 193 2.85 15.63 -10.42
CA ALA A 193 3.23 15.75 -9.01
C ALA A 193 3.81 14.44 -8.48
N TYR A 194 3.25 13.29 -8.87
CA TYR A 194 3.75 11.99 -8.45
C TYR A 194 5.12 11.67 -9.07
N ARG A 195 5.34 12.02 -10.33
CA ARG A 195 6.66 11.96 -10.96
C ARG A 195 7.69 12.76 -10.20
N LEU A 196 7.37 14.02 -9.86
CA LEU A 196 8.25 14.90 -9.09
C LEU A 196 8.52 14.35 -7.69
N TYR A 197 7.51 13.77 -7.03
CA TYR A 197 7.67 13.04 -5.77
C TYR A 197 8.67 11.88 -5.91
N ALA A 198 8.50 11.03 -6.92
CA ALA A 198 9.35 9.86 -7.10
C ALA A 198 10.79 10.24 -7.45
N LEU A 199 10.98 11.30 -8.25
CA LEU A 199 12.28 11.89 -8.54
C LEU A 199 12.95 12.43 -7.27
N ALA A 200 12.22 13.18 -6.43
CA ALA A 200 12.72 13.67 -5.16
C ALA A 200 13.11 12.53 -4.21
N LEU A 201 12.27 11.49 -4.10
CA LEU A 201 12.55 10.28 -3.32
C LEU A 201 13.84 9.57 -3.77
N SER A 202 14.12 9.58 -5.07
CA SER A 202 15.33 8.98 -5.64
C SER A 202 16.61 9.83 -5.46
N GLY A 203 16.49 11.03 -4.89
CA GLY A 203 17.58 12.01 -4.79
C GLY A 203 17.81 12.86 -6.05
N ASN A 204 16.99 12.70 -7.09
CA ASN A 204 17.12 13.40 -8.39
C ASN A 204 16.05 14.49 -8.54
N THR A 205 15.97 15.38 -7.56
CA THR A 205 14.91 16.40 -7.47
C THR A 205 14.91 17.36 -8.66
N GLU A 206 13.75 17.53 -9.31
CA GLU A 206 13.52 18.48 -10.41
C GLU A 206 12.87 19.79 -9.90
N LEU A 207 13.63 20.60 -9.14
CA LEU A 207 13.09 21.82 -8.51
C LEU A 207 12.48 22.81 -9.51
N GLY A 208 13.04 22.95 -10.72
CA GLY A 208 12.49 23.83 -11.75
C GLY A 208 11.07 23.42 -12.17
N ALA A 209 10.85 22.12 -12.37
CA ALA A 209 9.54 21.58 -12.72
C ALA A 209 8.54 21.66 -11.53
N MET A 210 9.03 21.46 -10.30
CA MET A 210 8.22 21.66 -9.09
C MET A 210 7.78 23.11 -8.92
N ASN A 211 8.68 24.07 -9.15
CA ASN A 211 8.37 25.50 -9.08
C ASN A 211 7.35 25.87 -10.16
N ARG A 212 7.56 25.47 -11.42
CA ARG A 212 6.60 25.70 -12.51
C ARG A 212 5.20 25.21 -12.17
N MET A 213 5.09 24.05 -11.53
CA MET A 213 3.80 23.48 -11.14
C MET A 213 3.17 24.22 -9.94
N ARG A 214 3.99 24.71 -9.00
CA ARG A 214 3.54 25.50 -7.85
C ARG A 214 2.92 26.84 -8.26
N GLU A 215 3.37 27.43 -9.37
CA GLU A 215 2.81 28.69 -9.88
C GLU A 215 1.42 28.53 -10.56
N ILE A 216 0.88 27.31 -10.64
CA ILE A 216 -0.47 27.06 -11.18
C ILE A 216 -1.51 27.37 -10.09
N ALA A 217 -2.25 28.46 -10.27
CA ALA A 217 -3.23 28.94 -9.28
C ALA A 217 -4.36 27.93 -9.00
N ASP A 218 -4.82 27.24 -10.03
CA ASP A 218 -5.95 26.29 -10.01
C ASP A 218 -5.51 24.82 -9.95
N LEU A 219 -4.34 24.54 -9.38
CA LEU A 219 -3.81 23.18 -9.29
C LEU A 219 -4.77 22.27 -8.51
N ASN A 220 -5.12 21.11 -9.09
CA ASN A 220 -6.06 20.20 -8.44
C ASN A 220 -5.56 19.70 -7.07
N LEU A 221 -6.51 19.26 -6.25
CA LEU A 221 -6.27 18.89 -4.86
C LEU A 221 -5.19 17.82 -4.71
N GLN A 222 -5.32 16.73 -5.46
CA GLN A 222 -4.42 15.59 -5.40
C GLN A 222 -2.99 15.98 -5.77
N ALA A 223 -2.84 16.75 -6.83
CA ALA A 223 -1.57 17.23 -7.34
C ALA A 223 -0.91 18.20 -6.36
N LYS A 224 -1.69 19.08 -5.72
CA LYS A 224 -1.21 20.02 -4.70
C LYS A 224 -0.62 19.28 -3.50
N TRP A 225 -1.34 18.31 -2.94
CA TRP A 225 -0.84 17.48 -1.84
C TRP A 225 0.38 16.65 -2.25
N ARG A 226 0.36 16.02 -3.43
CA ARG A 226 1.49 15.20 -3.87
C ARG A 226 2.72 16.04 -4.21
N LEU A 227 2.56 17.26 -4.70
CA LEU A 227 3.64 18.21 -4.91
C LEU A 227 4.23 18.69 -3.57
N ALA A 228 3.40 18.88 -2.54
CA ALA A 228 3.88 19.18 -1.19
C ALA A 228 4.74 18.03 -0.64
N ALA A 229 4.33 16.78 -0.83
CA ALA A 229 5.16 15.63 -0.48
C ALA A 229 6.51 15.62 -1.22
N ALA A 230 6.52 16.00 -2.51
CA ALA A 230 7.76 16.14 -3.26
C ALA A 230 8.67 17.24 -2.68
N TYR A 231 8.13 18.40 -2.28
CA TYR A 231 8.89 19.45 -1.59
C TYR A 231 9.42 19.02 -0.23
N ALA A 232 8.65 18.25 0.54
CA ALA A 232 9.09 17.71 1.82
C ALA A 232 10.30 16.77 1.63
N LEU A 233 10.24 15.85 0.66
CA LEU A 233 11.36 14.97 0.31
C LEU A 233 12.57 15.73 -0.25
N ALA A 234 12.34 16.83 -0.96
CA ALA A 234 13.40 17.73 -1.45
C ALA A 234 14.04 18.59 -0.34
N GLY A 235 13.71 18.37 0.93
CA GLY A 235 14.23 19.15 2.06
C GLY A 235 13.68 20.58 2.15
N LYS A 236 12.45 20.80 1.65
CA LYS A 236 11.77 22.11 1.67
C LYS A 236 10.41 22.03 2.38
N PRO A 237 10.37 21.64 3.67
CA PRO A 237 9.12 21.48 4.42
C PRO A 237 8.31 22.78 4.52
N ASP A 238 8.95 23.95 4.60
CA ASP A 238 8.23 25.23 4.67
C ASP A 238 7.44 25.52 3.38
N VAL A 239 8.03 25.23 2.21
CA VAL A 239 7.37 25.37 0.92
C VAL A 239 6.21 24.36 0.81
N ALA A 240 6.44 23.13 1.28
CA ALA A 240 5.42 22.10 1.30
C ALA A 240 4.23 22.49 2.20
N ASN A 241 4.49 22.95 3.42
CA ASN A 241 3.47 23.43 4.36
C ASN A 241 2.70 24.62 3.79
N SER A 242 3.40 25.59 3.19
CA SER A 242 2.74 26.73 2.53
C SER A 242 1.79 26.32 1.40
N LEU A 243 2.12 25.25 0.67
CA LEU A 243 1.30 24.77 -0.43
C LEU A 243 -0.02 24.14 0.05
N VAL A 244 -0.06 23.57 1.25
CA VAL A 244 -1.22 22.83 1.79
C VAL A 244 -1.88 23.48 3.00
N PHE A 245 -1.39 24.64 3.48
CA PHE A 245 -1.83 25.29 4.72
C PHE A 245 -3.37 25.44 4.85
N ASN A 246 -4.05 25.78 3.74
CA ASN A 246 -5.52 25.88 3.67
C ASN A 246 -6.13 24.92 2.63
N ALA A 247 -5.39 23.89 2.22
CA ALA A 247 -5.92 22.89 1.29
C ALA A 247 -6.85 21.94 2.05
N SER A 248 -8.01 21.65 1.47
CA SER A 248 -8.86 20.56 1.97
C SER A 248 -8.12 19.22 1.84
N ASP A 249 -8.29 18.32 2.79
CA ASP A 249 -7.89 16.91 2.71
C ASP A 249 -9.07 15.98 2.39
N ALA A 250 -10.25 16.54 2.17
CA ALA A 250 -11.42 15.81 1.69
C ALA A 250 -11.30 15.57 0.17
N VAL A 251 -11.22 14.30 -0.21
CA VAL A 251 -11.25 13.87 -1.61
C VAL A 251 -12.68 13.48 -1.98
N GLU A 252 -13.23 14.18 -2.97
CA GLU A 252 -14.56 13.89 -3.53
C GLU A 252 -14.54 12.59 -4.35
N ASP A 253 -15.71 11.97 -4.48
CA ASP A 253 -15.86 10.79 -5.32
C ASP A 253 -15.73 11.14 -6.80
N TYR A 254 -14.96 10.34 -7.53
CA TYR A 254 -14.78 10.50 -8.97
C TYR A 254 -14.77 9.15 -9.67
N ARG A 255 -15.06 9.16 -10.97
CA ARG A 255 -15.09 7.94 -11.79
C ARG A 255 -13.69 7.38 -11.95
N SER A 256 -13.57 6.05 -11.88
CA SER A 256 -12.32 5.31 -12.08
C SER A 256 -11.76 5.39 -13.51
N ASN A 257 -12.52 5.94 -14.47
CA ASN A 257 -12.06 6.17 -15.84
C ASN A 257 -11.11 7.38 -15.92
N ASN A 258 -9.87 7.18 -15.46
CA ASN A 258 -8.80 8.17 -15.45
C ASN A 258 -7.44 7.52 -15.74
N ASP A 259 -6.44 8.34 -16.02
CA ASP A 259 -5.13 7.90 -16.51
C ASP A 259 -4.17 7.43 -15.38
N THR A 260 -4.68 7.35 -14.15
CA THR A 260 -3.90 7.02 -12.95
C THR A 260 -4.42 5.79 -12.21
N TYR A 261 -5.53 5.21 -12.68
CA TYR A 261 -6.23 4.08 -12.06
C TYR A 261 -6.52 4.31 -10.56
N GLY A 262 -6.70 5.58 -10.20
CA GLY A 262 -6.89 6.03 -8.83
C GLY A 262 -8.28 5.78 -8.28
N SER A 263 -8.39 5.94 -6.96
CA SER A 263 -9.65 6.02 -6.23
C SER A 263 -9.55 7.13 -5.18
N PRO A 264 -10.67 7.68 -4.70
CA PRO A 264 -10.67 8.65 -3.60
C PRO A 264 -9.91 8.14 -2.36
N ALA A 265 -10.02 6.85 -2.07
CA ALA A 265 -9.27 6.21 -0.99
C ALA A 265 -7.76 6.16 -1.23
N ARG A 266 -7.33 5.89 -2.48
CA ARG A 266 -5.91 5.94 -2.88
C ARG A 266 -5.34 7.34 -2.72
N ASP A 267 -6.10 8.36 -3.13
CA ASP A 267 -5.72 9.77 -2.99
C ASP A 267 -5.62 10.18 -1.52
N LYS A 268 -6.59 9.80 -0.67
CA LYS A 268 -6.52 10.01 0.78
C LYS A 268 -5.29 9.37 1.41
N ALA A 269 -4.92 8.17 0.98
CA ALA A 269 -3.68 7.54 1.42
C ALA A 269 -2.44 8.37 1.04
N MET A 270 -2.37 8.92 -0.18
CA MET A 270 -1.28 9.83 -0.57
C MET A 270 -1.24 11.14 0.23
N ILE A 271 -2.41 11.71 0.57
CA ILE A 271 -2.51 12.89 1.44
C ILE A 271 -2.00 12.55 2.84
N MET A 272 -2.42 11.40 3.39
CA MET A 272 -1.95 10.87 4.66
C MET A 272 -0.42 10.72 4.69
N GLN A 273 0.19 10.17 3.63
CA GLN A 273 1.67 10.12 3.50
C GLN A 273 2.30 11.52 3.54
N THR A 274 1.65 12.51 2.91
CA THR A 274 2.14 13.89 2.90
C THR A 274 2.14 14.48 4.31
N TYR A 275 1.06 14.30 5.08
CA TYR A 275 1.02 14.70 6.49
C TYR A 275 2.14 14.05 7.31
N LEU A 276 2.38 12.75 7.11
CA LEU A 276 3.44 12.02 7.79
C LEU A 276 4.85 12.54 7.44
N LEU A 277 5.08 12.96 6.19
CA LEU A 277 6.33 13.60 5.75
C LEU A 277 6.50 15.00 6.37
N LEU A 278 5.40 15.73 6.58
CA LEU A 278 5.40 17.05 7.23
C LEU A 278 5.40 16.97 8.77
N GLY A 279 5.44 15.77 9.35
CA GLY A 279 5.42 15.58 10.80
C GLY A 279 4.05 15.76 11.45
N ASN A 280 2.98 15.90 10.68
CA ASN A 280 1.63 16.08 11.19
C ASN A 280 0.92 14.73 11.40
N ILE A 281 1.36 14.00 12.45
CA ILE A 281 0.86 12.65 12.76
C ILE A 281 -0.62 12.68 13.15
N GLU A 282 -1.07 13.73 13.84
CA GLU A 282 -2.47 13.87 14.25
C GLU A 282 -3.42 13.93 13.05
N LYS A 283 -3.10 14.75 12.03
CA LYS A 283 -3.88 14.81 10.79
C LYS A 283 -3.84 13.49 10.02
N ALA A 284 -2.69 12.83 9.96
CA ALA A 284 -2.60 11.52 9.34
C ALA A 284 -3.48 10.47 10.06
N LEU A 285 -3.54 10.51 11.39
CA LEU A 285 -4.40 9.64 12.20
C LEU A 285 -5.90 9.93 11.98
N GLN A 286 -6.28 11.20 11.75
CA GLN A 286 -7.66 11.58 11.42
C GLN A 286 -8.13 10.99 10.07
N LEU A 287 -7.22 10.77 9.11
CA LEU A 287 -7.52 10.13 7.82
C LEU A 287 -7.51 8.60 7.87
N ALA A 288 -6.87 8.00 8.87
CA ALA A 288 -6.70 6.55 8.98
C ALA A 288 -8.03 5.75 8.99
N PRO A 289 -9.13 6.21 9.62
CA PRO A 289 -10.42 5.51 9.56
C PRO A 289 -10.98 5.39 8.13
N ASP A 290 -10.79 6.40 7.29
CA ASP A 290 -11.26 6.36 5.90
C ASP A 290 -10.43 5.40 5.05
N VAL A 291 -9.11 5.41 5.24
CA VAL A 291 -8.19 4.46 4.57
C VAL A 291 -8.49 3.02 5.03
N SER A 292 -8.69 2.81 6.32
CA SER A 292 -9.09 1.52 6.92
C SER A 292 -10.42 1.00 6.37
N ARG A 293 -11.43 1.88 6.23
CA ARG A 293 -12.73 1.53 5.64
C ARG A 293 -12.57 1.04 4.20
N ALA A 294 -11.74 1.72 3.40
CA ALA A 294 -11.46 1.31 2.03
C ALA A 294 -10.73 -0.04 1.98
N LEU A 295 -9.69 -0.24 2.80
CA LEU A 295 -8.97 -1.51 2.93
C LEU A 295 -9.84 -2.67 3.39
N SER A 296 -10.98 -2.38 4.02
CA SER A 296 -11.95 -3.38 4.46
C SER A 296 -13.05 -3.66 3.42
N SER A 297 -13.19 -2.83 2.37
CA SER A 297 -14.20 -2.94 1.32
C SER A 297 -14.15 -4.28 0.57
N ASP A 298 -15.31 -4.76 0.12
CA ASP A 298 -15.42 -5.96 -0.72
C ASP A 298 -14.87 -5.75 -2.12
N TYR A 299 -14.99 -4.52 -2.63
CA TYR A 299 -14.40 -4.11 -3.90
C TYR A 299 -13.35 -3.03 -3.65
N ILE A 300 -12.11 -3.34 -4.04
CA ILE A 300 -10.96 -2.44 -3.93
C ILE A 300 -10.00 -2.71 -5.10
N SER A 301 -9.27 -1.69 -5.56
CA SER A 301 -8.23 -1.85 -6.59
C SER A 301 -6.87 -2.19 -5.97
N THR A 302 -6.02 -2.87 -6.74
CA THR A 302 -4.62 -3.18 -6.39
C THR A 302 -3.84 -1.96 -5.91
N GLN A 303 -3.97 -0.82 -6.62
CA GLN A 303 -3.34 0.44 -6.18
C GLN A 303 -3.88 0.95 -4.84
N THR A 304 -5.20 0.89 -4.64
CA THR A 304 -5.79 1.39 -3.38
C THR A 304 -5.29 0.57 -2.19
N VAL A 305 -5.17 -0.76 -2.36
CA VAL A 305 -4.58 -1.64 -1.34
C VAL A 305 -3.12 -1.26 -1.09
N ALA A 306 -2.31 -1.16 -2.14
CA ALA A 306 -0.88 -0.89 -2.01
C ALA A 306 -0.58 0.47 -1.33
N PHE A 307 -1.21 1.55 -1.78
CA PHE A 307 -1.05 2.87 -1.17
C PHE A 307 -1.64 2.93 0.24
N GLY A 308 -2.80 2.30 0.48
CA GLY A 308 -3.43 2.27 1.79
C GLY A 308 -2.57 1.54 2.82
N LEU A 309 -2.09 0.34 2.51
CA LEU A 309 -1.19 -0.41 3.39
C LEU A 309 0.12 0.33 3.64
N MET A 310 0.72 0.92 2.59
CA MET A 310 1.93 1.73 2.75
C MET A 310 1.71 2.93 3.68
N ALA A 311 0.63 3.69 3.51
CA ALA A 311 0.34 4.86 4.35
C ALA A 311 0.08 4.45 5.81
N MET A 312 -0.67 3.36 6.03
CA MET A 312 -0.94 2.84 7.36
C MET A 312 0.31 2.28 8.05
N ALA A 313 1.23 1.67 7.28
CA ALA A 313 2.52 1.20 7.80
C ALA A 313 3.39 2.38 8.27
N GLN A 314 3.46 3.44 7.46
CA GLN A 314 4.20 4.65 7.79
C GLN A 314 3.58 5.37 9.00
N LEU A 315 2.26 5.36 9.16
CA LEU A 315 1.60 5.84 10.38
C LEU A 315 1.97 4.98 11.60
N ALA A 316 1.91 3.65 11.46
CA ALA A 316 2.28 2.71 12.53
C ALA A 316 3.71 2.97 13.04
N GLU A 317 4.64 3.24 12.12
CA GLU A 317 6.03 3.58 12.43
C GLU A 317 6.16 4.92 13.16
N LYS A 318 5.44 5.96 12.70
CA LYS A 318 5.54 7.31 13.25
C LYS A 318 4.76 7.54 14.53
N MET A 319 3.73 6.75 14.83
CA MET A 319 2.93 6.89 16.05
C MET A 319 3.71 6.64 17.35
N GLY A 320 4.90 6.06 17.29
CA GLY A 320 5.82 6.01 18.43
C GLY A 320 5.28 5.26 19.65
N SER A 321 5.62 5.77 20.84
CA SER A 321 5.46 5.11 22.14
C SER A 321 4.01 4.83 22.54
N GLY A 322 3.77 3.60 23.01
CA GLY A 322 2.49 3.10 23.51
C GLY A 322 2.46 1.59 23.31
N ASN A 323 1.85 0.85 24.24
CA ASN A 323 1.83 -0.61 24.14
C ASN A 323 0.41 -1.09 23.85
N ILE A 324 0.30 -2.08 22.97
CA ILE A 324 -0.84 -2.99 23.01
C ILE A 324 -0.62 -3.84 24.26
N ASP A 325 -1.54 -3.76 25.20
CA ASP A 325 -1.50 -4.52 26.46
C ASP A 325 -2.87 -5.16 26.68
N VAL A 326 -2.96 -6.47 26.44
CA VAL A 326 -4.22 -7.19 26.28
C VAL A 326 -4.15 -8.56 26.93
N ASP A 327 -5.11 -8.83 27.80
CA ASP A 327 -5.47 -10.19 28.22
C ASP A 327 -6.57 -10.72 27.31
N TRP A 328 -6.49 -11.98 26.89
CA TRP A 328 -7.52 -12.57 26.04
C TRP A 328 -7.72 -14.07 26.25
N THR A 329 -8.89 -14.53 25.85
CA THR A 329 -9.25 -15.95 25.85
C THR A 329 -9.77 -16.36 24.47
N LEU A 330 -9.51 -17.61 24.10
CA LEU A 330 -10.05 -18.24 22.91
C LEU A 330 -10.95 -19.40 23.35
N ASN A 331 -12.24 -19.34 23.02
CA ASN A 331 -13.24 -20.33 23.40
C ASN A 331 -13.22 -20.66 24.91
N GLY A 332 -13.06 -19.62 25.74
CA GLY A 332 -13.00 -19.74 27.21
C GLY A 332 -11.64 -20.19 27.77
N LYS A 333 -10.69 -20.58 26.91
CA LYS A 333 -9.32 -20.92 27.34
C LYS A 333 -8.44 -19.67 27.37
N LYS A 334 -7.78 -19.41 28.50
CA LYS A 334 -6.84 -18.31 28.65
C LYS A 334 -5.64 -18.49 27.71
N MET A 335 -5.31 -17.44 26.96
CA MET A 335 -4.17 -17.39 26.04
C MET A 335 -3.03 -16.58 26.65
N ALA A 336 -1.86 -16.59 26.01
CA ALA A 336 -0.75 -15.74 26.42
C ALA A 336 -1.12 -14.25 26.24
N ALA A 337 -0.92 -13.45 27.29
CA ALA A 337 -1.17 -12.02 27.23
C ALA A 337 -0.27 -11.37 26.17
N VAL A 338 -0.80 -10.34 25.51
CA VAL A 338 -0.06 -9.57 24.51
C VAL A 338 0.38 -8.27 25.16
N ASN A 339 1.70 -8.08 25.33
CA ASN A 339 2.27 -6.80 25.73
C ASN A 339 3.40 -6.45 24.74
N THR A 340 3.16 -5.46 23.89
CA THR A 340 4.10 -5.09 22.83
C THR A 340 4.10 -3.59 22.56
N PRO A 341 5.25 -2.95 22.35
CA PRO A 341 5.34 -1.55 21.95
C PRO A 341 4.95 -1.32 20.48
N HIS A 342 4.80 -2.38 19.69
CA HIS A 342 4.40 -2.26 18.29
C HIS A 342 2.96 -1.73 18.17
N ALA A 343 2.69 -0.97 17.10
CA ALA A 343 1.34 -0.47 16.81
C ALA A 343 0.40 -1.55 16.26
N PHE A 344 0.92 -2.74 15.98
CA PHE A 344 0.20 -3.87 15.44
C PHE A 344 0.78 -5.17 15.99
N HIS A 345 -0.08 -6.16 16.19
CA HIS A 345 0.26 -7.51 16.63
C HIS A 345 -0.72 -8.50 16.04
N GLN A 346 -0.23 -9.69 15.67
CA GLN A 346 -1.06 -10.75 15.09
C GLN A 346 -0.77 -12.08 15.76
N VAL A 347 -1.83 -12.86 15.98
CA VAL A 347 -1.74 -14.22 16.51
C VAL A 347 -2.45 -15.18 15.56
N ASP A 348 -1.76 -16.26 15.19
CA ASP A 348 -2.36 -17.36 14.44
C ASP A 348 -3.27 -18.20 15.35
N LEU A 349 -4.48 -18.47 14.87
CA LEU A 349 -5.48 -19.28 15.56
C LEU A 349 -5.69 -20.58 14.78
N LYS A 350 -5.96 -21.66 15.51
CA LYS A 350 -6.48 -22.88 14.88
C LYS A 350 -7.88 -22.60 14.36
N THR A 351 -8.17 -23.03 13.14
CA THR A 351 -9.50 -22.88 12.55
C THR A 351 -10.50 -23.81 13.23
N ALA A 352 -11.74 -23.34 13.39
CA ALA A 352 -12.82 -24.05 14.06
C ALA A 352 -14.18 -23.50 13.59
N PRO A 353 -15.26 -24.32 13.57
CA PRO A 353 -16.58 -23.89 13.10
C PRO A 353 -17.18 -22.74 13.91
N ASN A 354 -16.82 -22.63 15.19
CA ASN A 354 -17.19 -21.52 16.05
C ASN A 354 -15.96 -21.03 16.81
N GLN A 355 -15.70 -19.73 16.76
CA GLN A 355 -14.64 -19.08 17.52
C GLN A 355 -15.18 -17.88 18.27
N SER A 356 -14.88 -17.84 19.56
CA SER A 356 -15.21 -16.74 20.46
C SER A 356 -13.92 -16.24 21.11
N VAL A 357 -13.58 -14.99 20.84
CA VAL A 357 -12.41 -14.32 21.40
C VAL A 357 -12.90 -13.26 22.38
N GLN A 358 -12.55 -13.40 23.66
CA GLN A 358 -12.80 -12.35 24.66
C GLN A 358 -11.50 -11.61 24.93
N ILE A 359 -11.57 -10.28 24.95
CA ILE A 359 -10.41 -9.40 24.97
C ILE A 359 -10.61 -8.35 26.06
N SER A 360 -9.60 -8.15 26.89
CA SER A 360 -9.55 -7.13 27.93
C SER A 360 -8.35 -6.23 27.69
N ASN A 361 -8.60 -4.95 27.39
CA ASN A 361 -7.55 -3.97 27.16
C ASN A 361 -7.02 -3.48 28.51
N LYS A 362 -5.77 -3.85 28.85
CA LYS A 362 -5.06 -3.40 30.05
C LYS A 362 -4.23 -2.13 29.80
N GLY A 363 -4.12 -1.73 28.54
CA GLY A 363 -3.34 -0.58 28.12
C GLY A 363 -4.01 0.76 28.39
N LYS A 364 -3.23 1.83 28.26
CA LYS A 364 -3.68 3.22 28.43
C LYS A 364 -4.33 3.81 27.16
N GLY A 365 -4.09 3.20 26.01
CA GLY A 365 -4.63 3.62 24.72
C GLY A 365 -5.77 2.72 24.25
N LYS A 366 -6.52 3.16 23.25
CA LYS A 366 -7.52 2.31 22.60
C LYS A 366 -6.83 1.21 21.79
N VAL A 367 -7.46 0.05 21.73
CA VAL A 367 -7.01 -1.09 20.92
C VAL A 367 -8.11 -1.48 19.95
N TYR A 368 -7.80 -1.52 18.67
CA TYR A 368 -8.62 -2.18 17.66
C TYR A 368 -8.32 -3.67 17.71
N ALA A 369 -9.36 -4.50 17.77
CA ALA A 369 -9.27 -5.95 17.68
C ALA A 369 -10.10 -6.46 16.51
N ARG A 370 -9.60 -7.47 15.80
CA ARG A 370 -10.26 -8.07 14.64
C ARG A 370 -10.03 -9.58 14.55
#